data_AF-A0A7R9QPA9-F1
#
_entry.id   AF-A0A7R9QPA9-F1
#
_cell.length_a   1.000
_cell.length_b   1.000
_cell.length_c   1.000
_cell.angle_alpha   90.00
_cell.angle_beta   90.00
_cell.angle_gamma   90.00
#
_symmetry.space_group_name_H-M   'P 1'
#
loop_
_entity.id
_entity.type
_entity.pdbx_description
1 polymer ?
#
loop_
_entity_poly.entity_id
_entity_poly.type
_entity_poly.pdbx_seq_one_letter_code
_entity_poly.pdbx_strand_id
1 'polypeptide(L)'
;MSSSLVMAKCLGQPLNQTIKVLIPKLKFDTFLNMYFRDTEQILADDHNHDCKPGDWLLVKKLDQPLSLRVDHRVERVVYRAGHVVDPLSGKQSLGYEYVSDADRQSQVFGLKPPLQRTPNNR
;
A
#
# COMPACT_ATOMS: atom_id res chain seq x y z
N MET A 1 -14.76 -21.83 1.94
CA MET A 1 -14.32 -20.98 0.81
C MET A 1 -13.31 -19.98 1.36
N SER A 2 -12.01 -20.24 1.17
CA SER A 2 -10.94 -19.38 1.68
C SER A 2 -10.84 -18.15 0.77
N SER A 3 -11.02 -16.96 1.33
CA SER A 3 -11.00 -15.70 0.60
C SER A 3 -9.71 -15.53 -0.20
N SER A 4 -9.81 -15.64 -1.53
CA SER A 4 -8.68 -15.66 -2.46
C SER A 4 -7.97 -14.32 -2.64
N LEU A 5 -8.48 -13.22 -2.06
CA LEU A 5 -7.98 -11.87 -2.26
C LEU A 5 -7.98 -11.10 -0.93
N VAL A 6 -6.84 -10.51 -0.58
CA VAL A 6 -6.65 -9.77 0.67
C VAL A 6 -5.96 -8.43 0.40
N MET A 7 -6.22 -7.44 1.24
CA MET A 7 -5.52 -6.16 1.22
C MET A 7 -4.31 -6.23 2.16
N ALA A 8 -3.15 -5.79 1.69
CA ALA A 8 -1.91 -5.85 2.45
C ALA A 8 -1.06 -4.59 2.24
N LYS A 9 -0.18 -4.29 3.20
CA LYS A 9 0.80 -3.22 3.09
C LYS A 9 2.17 -3.80 2.74
N CYS A 10 2.83 -3.24 1.74
CA CYS A 10 4.20 -3.60 1.39
C CYS A 10 5.17 -3.15 2.49
N LEU A 11 5.93 -4.09 3.06
CA LEU A 11 7.01 -3.78 4.00
C LEU A 11 8.34 -3.54 3.28
N GLY A 12 8.56 -4.23 2.18
CA GLY A 12 9.76 -4.10 1.35
C GLY A 12 10.08 -5.39 0.60
N GLN A 13 11.17 -5.36 -0.16
CA GLN A 13 11.58 -6.44 -1.05
C GLN A 13 12.76 -7.22 -0.43
N PRO A 14 12.51 -8.39 0.20
CA PRO A 14 13.59 -9.21 0.76
C PRO A 14 14.39 -9.98 -0.31
N LEU A 15 13.78 -10.31 -1.46
CA LEU A 15 14.35 -11.13 -2.52
C LEU A 15 13.93 -10.60 -3.90
N ASN A 16 14.61 -11.04 -4.96
CA ASN A 16 14.23 -10.67 -6.32
C ASN A 16 12.80 -11.16 -6.62
N GLN A 17 11.94 -10.30 -7.18
CA GLN A 17 10.54 -10.60 -7.55
C GLN A 17 9.65 -11.03 -6.38
N THR A 18 10.09 -10.86 -5.14
CA THR A 18 9.29 -11.25 -3.96
C THR A 18 9.28 -10.11 -2.96
N ILE A 19 8.09 -9.72 -2.54
CA ILE A 19 7.89 -8.70 -1.52
C ILE A 19 7.38 -9.34 -0.23
N LYS A 20 7.74 -8.72 0.89
CA LYS A 20 7.15 -9.02 2.19
C LYS A 20 5.98 -8.09 2.41
N VAL A 21 4.80 -8.65 2.68
CA VAL A 21 3.58 -7.88 2.90
C VAL A 21 3.01 -8.16 4.29
N LEU A 22 2.36 -7.15 4.85
CA LEU A 22 1.68 -7.21 6.14
C LEU A 22 0.18 -7.09 5.92
N ILE A 23 -0.56 -8.12 6.34
CA ILE A 23 -2.01 -8.20 6.27
C ILE A 23 -2.57 -7.79 7.64
N PRO A 24 -3.22 -6.63 7.76
CA PRO A 24 -3.94 -6.27 8.97
C PRO A 24 -5.21 -7.13 9.08
N LYS A 25 -5.42 -7.73 10.26
CA LYS A 25 -6.61 -8.50 10.61
C LYS A 25 -7.21 -7.95 11.89
N LEU A 26 -8.49 -8.28 12.11
CA LEU A 26 -9.17 -8.02 13.37
C LEU A 26 -9.48 -9.36 14.02
N LYS A 27 -8.84 -9.64 15.16
CA LYS A 27 -9.06 -10.85 15.94
C LYS A 27 -10.06 -10.55 17.05
N PHE A 28 -11.14 -11.32 17.10
CA PHE A 28 -12.15 -11.20 18.15
C PHE A 28 -11.65 -11.86 19.44
N ASP A 29 -11.72 -11.12 20.55
CA ASP A 29 -11.51 -11.64 21.89
C ASP A 29 -12.86 -11.96 22.53
N THR A 30 -13.07 -13.22 22.89
CA THR A 30 -14.34 -13.71 23.44
C THR A 30 -14.55 -13.36 24.92
N PHE A 31 -13.49 -13.04 25.65
CA PHE A 31 -13.60 -12.61 27.05
C PHE A 31 -14.03 -11.15 27.14
N LEU A 32 -13.41 -10.29 26.33
CA LEU A 32 -13.71 -8.85 26.27
C LEU A 32 -14.84 -8.50 25.31
N ASN A 33 -15.26 -9.45 24.47
CA ASN A 33 -16.23 -9.24 23.38
C ASN A 33 -15.85 -8.05 22.47
N MET A 34 -14.57 -7.94 22.12
CA MET A 34 -14.02 -6.83 21.34
C MET A 34 -13.00 -7.32 20.31
N TYR A 35 -12.90 -6.62 19.18
CA TYR A 35 -11.89 -6.88 18.16
C TYR A 35 -10.58 -6.13 18.45
N PHE A 36 -9.47 -6.83 18.34
CA PHE A 36 -8.13 -6.26 18.41
C PHE A 36 -7.42 -6.35 17.06
N ARG A 37 -6.58 -5.36 16.78
CA ARG A 37 -5.71 -5.40 15.60
C ARG A 37 -4.68 -6.51 15.77
N ASP A 38 -4.65 -7.38 14.79
CA ASP A 38 -3.65 -8.42 14.62
C ASP A 38 -3.00 -8.26 13.24
N THR A 39 -1.80 -8.79 13.04
CA THR A 39 -1.10 -8.65 11.76
C THR A 39 -0.44 -9.95 11.38
N GLU A 40 -0.66 -10.37 10.14
CA GLU A 40 0.01 -11.53 9.55
C GLU A 40 1.02 -11.06 8.50
N GLN A 41 2.18 -11.69 8.43
CA GLN A 41 3.21 -11.39 7.43
C GLN A 41 3.36 -12.57 6.49
N ILE A 42 3.28 -12.30 5.18
CA ILE A 42 3.46 -13.31 4.14
C ILE A 42 4.44 -12.82 3.07
N LEU A 43 4.93 -13.73 2.24
CA LEU A 43 5.68 -13.39 1.04
C LEU A 43 4.75 -13.47 -0.16
N ALA A 44 4.83 -12.48 -1.04
CA ALA A 44 4.07 -12.42 -2.27
C ALA A 44 4.99 -12.19 -3.46
N ASP A 45 4.66 -12.83 -4.58
CA ASP A 45 5.28 -12.63 -5.89
C ASP A 45 4.91 -11.24 -6.44
N ASP A 46 5.94 -10.45 -6.77
CA ASP A 46 5.84 -9.16 -7.47
C ASP A 46 6.56 -9.28 -8.81
N HIS A 47 5.84 -9.79 -9.82
CA HIS A 47 6.39 -10.04 -11.15
C HIS A 47 6.90 -8.76 -11.84
N ASN A 48 6.25 -7.63 -11.57
CA ASN A 48 6.48 -6.36 -12.27
C ASN A 48 7.47 -5.43 -11.55
N HIS A 49 7.90 -5.77 -10.32
CA HIS A 49 8.77 -4.93 -9.47
C HIS A 49 8.27 -3.48 -9.29
N ASP A 50 6.94 -3.30 -9.30
CA ASP A 50 6.32 -1.98 -9.20
C ASP A 50 6.04 -1.57 -7.74
N CYS A 51 6.07 -2.53 -6.82
CA CYS A 51 5.71 -2.29 -5.43
C CYS A 51 6.83 -1.57 -4.66
N LYS A 52 6.46 -0.54 -3.91
CA LYS A 52 7.37 0.19 -3.01
C LYS A 52 7.01 -0.03 -1.54
N PRO A 53 7.98 0.07 -0.62
CA PRO A 53 7.69 0.05 0.82
C PRO A 53 6.63 1.11 1.18
N GLY A 54 5.59 0.69 1.89
CA GLY A 54 4.48 1.55 2.30
C GLY A 54 3.26 1.53 1.37
N ASP A 55 3.37 0.97 0.17
CA ASP A 55 2.23 0.81 -0.75
C ASP A 55 1.16 -0.11 -0.15
N TRP A 56 -0.10 0.19 -0.43
CA TRP A 56 -1.22 -0.70 -0.18
C TRP A 56 -1.57 -1.48 -1.44
N LEU A 57 -1.66 -2.79 -1.30
CA LEU A 57 -1.74 -3.75 -2.38
C LEU A 57 -2.99 -4.64 -2.21
N LEU A 58 -3.52 -5.11 -3.34
CA LEU A 58 -4.34 -6.31 -3.36
C LEU A 58 -3.45 -7.51 -3.68
N VAL A 59 -3.54 -8.52 -2.83
CA VAL A 59 -2.73 -9.74 -2.89
C VAL A 59 -3.68 -10.93 -3.04
N LYS A 60 -3.46 -11.73 -4.07
CA LYS A 60 -4.28 -12.88 -4.42
C LYS A 60 -3.54 -14.17 -4.08
N LYS A 61 -4.24 -15.13 -3.48
CA LYS A 61 -3.71 -16.49 -3.30
C LYS A 61 -3.69 -17.22 -4.64
N LEU A 62 -2.57 -17.89 -4.93
CA LEU A 62 -2.39 -18.67 -6.15
C LEU A 62 -3.03 -20.06 -5.99
N ASP A 63 -3.54 -20.62 -7.09
CA ASP A 63 -4.05 -22.00 -7.12
C ASP A 63 -2.92 -23.01 -6.94
N GLN A 64 -1.74 -22.70 -7.46
CA GLN A 64 -0.50 -23.47 -7.28
C GLN A 64 0.59 -22.56 -6.68
N PRO A 65 1.20 -22.94 -5.54
CA PRO A 65 2.26 -22.14 -4.94
C PRO A 65 3.52 -22.13 -5.82
N LEU A 66 4.17 -20.97 -5.95
CA LEU A 66 5.42 -20.83 -6.71
C LEU A 66 6.61 -21.43 -5.96
N SER A 67 6.56 -21.39 -4.62
CA SER A 67 7.57 -21.96 -3.74
C SER A 67 6.93 -22.28 -2.38
N LEU A 68 7.66 -22.98 -1.50
CA LEU A 68 7.21 -23.37 -0.16
C LEU A 68 6.70 -22.21 0.69
N ARG A 69 7.25 -21.01 0.49
CA ARG A 69 6.88 -19.80 1.24
C ARG A 69 6.13 -18.74 0.42
N VAL A 70 5.95 -18.98 -0.88
CA VAL A 70 5.35 -18.00 -1.81
C VAL A 70 4.15 -18.65 -2.49
N ASP A 71 2.99 -18.43 -1.88
CA ASP A 71 1.68 -18.92 -2.33
C ASP A 71 0.73 -17.76 -2.71
N HIS A 72 1.22 -16.52 -2.66
CA HIS A 72 0.46 -15.33 -3.00
C HIS A 72 1.17 -14.50 -4.08
N ARG A 73 0.38 -13.73 -4.83
CA ARG A 73 0.85 -12.79 -5.86
C ARG A 73 0.19 -11.43 -5.70
N VAL A 74 0.93 -10.37 -6.01
CA VAL A 74 0.36 -9.03 -6.11
C VAL A 74 -0.53 -8.92 -7.35
N GLU A 75 -1.81 -8.60 -7.13
CA GLU A 75 -2.77 -8.35 -8.21
C GLU A 75 -2.65 -6.91 -8.71
N ARG A 76 -2.63 -5.94 -7.79
CA ARG A 76 -2.46 -4.52 -8.12
C ARG A 76 -2.05 -3.68 -6.91
N VAL A 77 -1.40 -2.55 -7.18
CA VAL A 77 -1.20 -1.47 -6.21
C VAL A 77 -2.49 -0.63 -6.14
N VAL A 78 -3.08 -0.53 -4.94
CA VAL A 78 -4.29 0.28 -4.70
C VAL A 78 -3.92 1.70 -4.31
N TYR A 79 -3.00 1.85 -3.35
CA TYR A 79 -2.53 3.17 -2.92
C TYR A 79 -1.02 3.19 -2.91
N ARG A 80 -0.43 4.09 -3.71
CA ARG A 80 1.02 4.31 -3.72
C ARG A 80 1.42 5.21 -2.57
N ALA A 81 2.46 4.84 -1.85
CA ALA A 81 3.01 5.62 -0.75
C ALA A 81 3.44 7.02 -1.25
N GLY A 82 2.85 8.06 -0.65
CA GLY A 82 3.10 9.45 -1.02
C GLY A 82 2.41 9.92 -2.32
N HIS A 83 1.70 9.05 -3.03
CA HIS A 83 0.98 9.39 -4.26
C HIS A 83 -0.40 8.72 -4.27
N VAL A 84 -1.19 9.01 -3.24
CA VAL A 84 -2.56 8.50 -3.10
C VAL A 84 -3.48 9.25 -4.06
N VAL A 85 -4.27 8.50 -4.82
CA VAL A 85 -5.33 9.02 -5.66
C VAL A 85 -6.65 8.67 -4.99
N ASP A 86 -7.49 9.68 -4.78
CA ASP A 86 -8.85 9.49 -4.27
C ASP A 86 -9.66 8.68 -5.29
N PRO A 87 -10.16 7.48 -4.93
CA PRO A 87 -10.87 6.61 -5.86
C PRO A 87 -12.21 7.18 -6.35
N LEU A 88 -12.78 8.18 -5.65
CA LEU A 88 -14.05 8.78 -6.04
C LEU A 88 -13.87 9.90 -7.07
N SER A 89 -12.89 10.79 -6.86
CA SER A 89 -12.66 11.95 -7.73
C SER A 89 -11.57 11.74 -8.79
N GLY A 90 -10.70 10.75 -8.60
CA GLY A 90 -9.50 10.56 -9.43
C GLY A 90 -8.41 11.61 -9.21
N LYS A 91 -8.57 12.50 -8.23
CA LYS A 91 -7.59 13.54 -7.90
C LYS A 91 -6.55 13.01 -6.90
N GLN A 92 -5.34 13.53 -6.99
CA GLN A 92 -4.32 13.23 -6.01
C GLN A 92 -4.62 13.93 -4.68
N SER A 93 -4.49 13.19 -3.58
CA SER A 93 -4.80 13.65 -2.23
C SER A 93 -3.59 13.56 -1.30
N LEU A 94 -3.42 14.57 -0.45
CA LEU A 94 -2.52 14.56 0.70
C LEU A 94 -3.37 14.58 1.98
N GLY A 95 -3.62 13.39 2.54
CA GLY A 95 -4.53 13.27 3.68
C GLY A 95 -5.96 13.67 3.29
N TYR A 96 -6.45 14.77 3.85
CA TYR A 96 -7.81 15.28 3.62
C TYR A 96 -7.90 16.37 2.56
N GLU A 97 -6.78 16.81 1.99
CA GLU A 97 -6.73 17.90 1.00
C GLU A 97 -6.34 17.37 -0.38
N TYR A 98 -6.88 17.96 -1.44
CA TYR A 98 -6.40 17.70 -2.79
C TYR A 98 -5.10 18.46 -3.05
N VAL A 99 -4.16 17.79 -3.71
CA VAL A 99 -2.85 18.38 -4.06
C VAL A 99 -3.02 19.66 -4.89
N SER A 100 -4.00 19.68 -5.80
CA SER A 100 -4.31 20.87 -6.62
C SER A 100 -4.65 22.10 -5.79
N ASP A 101 -5.37 21.90 -4.67
CA ASP A 101 -5.82 22.99 -3.83
C ASP A 101 -4.67 23.52 -2.97
N ALA A 102 -3.86 22.61 -2.44
CA ALA A 102 -2.63 22.94 -1.72
C ALA A 102 -1.59 23.64 -2.62
N ASP A 103 -1.48 23.23 -3.89
CA ASP A 103 -0.61 23.87 -4.88
C ASP A 103 -1.10 25.29 -5.18
N ARG A 104 -2.41 25.49 -5.34
CA ARG A 104 -3.00 26.81 -5.56
C ARG A 104 -2.75 27.73 -4.36
N GLN A 105 -2.94 27.25 -3.15
CA GLN A 105 -2.64 28.01 -1.93
C GLN A 105 -1.15 28.37 -1.87
N SER A 106 -0.28 27.42 -2.17
CA SER A 106 1.18 27.64 -2.18
C SER A 106 1.57 28.76 -3.13
N GLN A 107 0.98 28.79 -4.34
CA GLN A 107 1.20 29.87 -5.31
C GLN A 107 0.75 31.24 -4.78
N VAL A 108 -0.40 31.32 -4.12
CA VAL A 108 -0.93 32.57 -3.54
C VAL A 108 -0.03 33.12 -2.44
N PHE A 109 0.54 32.25 -1.60
CA PHE A 109 1.42 32.64 -0.49
C PHE A 109 2.90 32.72 -0.86
N GLY A 110 3.28 32.47 -2.14
CA GLY A 110 4.68 32.41 -2.56
C GLY A 110 5.47 31.27 -1.91
N LEU A 111 4.77 30.22 -1.47
CA LEU A 111 5.34 29.02 -0.85
C LEU A 111 5.60 27.93 -1.90
N LYS A 112 6.45 26.98 -1.53
CA LYS A 112 6.75 25.83 -2.37
C LYS A 112 5.61 24.80 -2.32
N PRO A 113 5.16 24.25 -3.46
CA PRO A 113 4.18 23.17 -3.50
C PRO A 113 4.61 21.92 -2.70
N PRO A 114 3.69 21.25 -2.00
CA PRO A 114 3.99 20.19 -1.02
C PRO A 114 4.66 18.95 -1.63
N LEU A 115 4.36 18.61 -2.89
CA LEU A 115 4.89 17.40 -3.53
C LEU A 115 6.05 17.64 -4.50
N GLN A 116 6.48 18.89 -4.69
CA GLN A 116 7.63 19.17 -5.53
C GLN A 116 8.92 18.71 -4.84
N ARG A 117 9.61 17.74 -5.44
CA ARG A 117 10.97 17.36 -5.01
C ARG A 117 11.89 18.57 -5.18
N THR A 118 12.66 18.92 -4.15
CA THR A 118 13.81 19.81 -4.35
C THR A 118 14.75 19.11 -5.33
N PRO A 119 15.27 19.82 -6.35
CA PRO A 119 16.38 19.27 -7.12
C PRO A 119 17.50 18.91 -6.14
N ASN A 120 18.03 17.68 -6.27
CA ASN A 120 19.22 17.28 -5.54
C ASN A 120 20.36 18.17 -6.07
N ASN A 121 20.71 19.23 -5.34
CA ASN A 121 22.00 19.88 -5.52
C ASN A 121 23.06 18.90 -5.00
N ARG A 122 23.62 18.10 -5.92
CA ARG A 122 24.91 17.46 -5.78
C ARG A 122 25.90 18.15 -6.71
#